data_AF-A0A8T3VSL3-F1
#
_entry.id   AF-A0A8T3VSL3-F1
#
_cell.length_a   1.000
_cell.length_b   1.000
_cell.length_c   1.000
_cell.angle_alpha   90.00
_cell.angle_beta   90.00
_cell.angle_gamma   90.00
#
_symmetry.space_group_name_H-M   'P 1'
#
loop_
_entity.id
_entity.type
_entity.pdbx_description
1 polymer ?
#
loop_
_entity_poly.entity_id
_entity_poly.type
_entity_poly.pdbx_seq_one_letter_code
_entity_poly.pdbx_strand_id
1 'polypeptide(L)' 'MVTSEELNGTFKKVGNDFHFNEVTAEFAPYRDLKVRWCRTMETISFSVSDYLQGSKPEVVEGIAKTIMSRIRGEEPTDYS' A
#
# COMPACT_ATOMS: atom_id res chain seq x y z
N MET A 1 13.69 8.67 -3.54
CA MET A 1 12.90 7.92 -4.55
C MET A 1 12.58 6.59 -3.92
N VAL A 2 11.32 6.14 -3.98
CA VAL A 2 10.93 4.85 -3.39
C VAL A 2 11.23 3.76 -4.41
N THR A 3 12.10 2.83 -4.05
CA THR A 3 12.32 1.62 -4.85
C THR A 3 11.20 0.60 -4.64
N SER A 4 11.09 -0.40 -5.52
CA SER A 4 10.13 -1.49 -5.35
C SER A 4 10.33 -2.25 -4.03
N GLU A 5 11.57 -2.34 -3.56
CA GLU A 5 11.92 -2.96 -2.28
C GLU A 5 11.43 -2.12 -1.09
N GLU A 6 11.61 -0.80 -1.15
CA GLU A 6 11.10 0.13 -0.12
C GLU A 6 9.58 0.17 -0.10
N LEU A 7 8.92 0.11 -1.27
CA LEU A 7 7.47 -0.02 -1.38
C LEU A 7 6.99 -1.28 -0.67
N ASN A 8 7.54 -2.44 -1.02
CA ASN A 8 7.15 -3.72 -0.43
C ASN A 8 7.42 -3.73 1.09
N GLY A 9 8.56 -3.20 1.53
CA GLY A 9 8.89 -3.06 2.95
C GLY A 9 7.90 -2.18 3.70
N THR A 10 7.50 -1.05 3.11
CA THR A 10 6.52 -0.12 3.70
C THR A 10 5.16 -0.79 3.83
N PHE A 11 4.67 -1.44 2.77
CA PHE A 11 3.38 -2.13 2.79
C PHE A 11 3.37 -3.33 3.74
N LYS A 12 4.47 -4.07 3.87
CA LYS A 12 4.61 -5.12 4.88
C LYS A 12 4.55 -4.58 6.30
N LYS A 13 5.28 -3.49 6.57
CA LYS A 13 5.30 -2.85 7.89
C LYS A 13 3.91 -2.36 8.29
N VAL A 14 3.22 -1.64 7.39
CA VAL A 14 1.85 -1.19 7.63
C VAL A 14 0.90 -2.38 7.73
N GLY A 15 1.03 -3.38 6.85
CA GLY A 15 0.22 -4.59 6.88
C GLY A 15 0.26 -5.31 8.22
N ASN A 16 1.45 -5.43 8.80
CA ASN A 16 1.65 -6.01 10.12
C ASN A 16 0.99 -5.19 11.25
N ASP A 17 1.02 -3.85 11.16
CA ASP A 17 0.34 -2.95 12.11
C ASP A 17 -1.19 -3.19 12.10
N PHE A 18 -1.74 -3.43 10.90
CA PHE A 18 -3.15 -3.78 10.71
C PHE A 18 -3.46 -5.29 10.89
N HIS A 19 -2.50 -6.09 11.38
CA HIS A 19 -2.63 -7.53 11.63
C HIS A 19 -2.97 -8.37 10.38
N PHE A 20 -2.55 -7.93 9.20
CA PHE A 20 -2.61 -8.75 7.99
C PHE A 20 -1.47 -9.77 7.98
N ASN A 21 -1.79 -11.02 7.66
CA ASN A 21 -0.86 -12.15 7.79
C ASN A 21 0.33 -12.04 6.82
N GLU A 22 0.03 -11.89 5.53
CA GLU A 22 1.05 -11.65 4.52
C GLU A 22 0.62 -10.51 3.59
N VAL A 23 1.51 -9.54 3.40
CA VAL A 23 1.30 -8.40 2.51
C VAL A 23 2.45 -8.30 1.52
N THR A 24 2.11 -8.11 0.26
CA THR A 24 3.08 -7.84 -0.81
C THR A 24 2.66 -6.62 -1.61
N ALA A 25 3.63 -5.81 -2.01
CA ALA A 25 3.37 -4.65 -2.87
C ALA A 25 4.39 -4.56 -3.99
N GLU A 26 3.90 -4.23 -5.18
CA GLU A 26 4.70 -4.14 -6.40
C GLU A 26 4.28 -2.91 -7.21
N PHE A 27 5.25 -2.27 -7.88
CA PHE A 27 4.93 -1.25 -8.87
C PHE A 27 4.39 -1.90 -10.14
N ALA A 28 3.30 -1.34 -10.66
CA ALA A 28 2.67 -1.78 -11.89
C ALA A 28 2.55 -0.58 -12.86
N PRO A 29 2.80 -0.82 -14.17
CA PRO A 29 2.74 0.22 -15.19
C PRO A 29 1.29 0.64 -15.41
N TYR A 30 0.88 1.70 -14.73
CA TYR A 30 -0.50 2.18 -14.73
C TYR A 30 -0.54 3.57 -15.32
N ARG A 31 -1.43 3.80 -16.31
CA ARG A 31 -1.60 5.12 -16.96
C ARG A 31 -2.02 6.25 -16.03
N ASP A 32 -2.55 5.91 -14.85
CA ASP A 32 -3.08 6.86 -13.86
C ASP A 32 -2.62 6.46 -12.47
N LEU A 33 -2.62 7.43 -11.55
CA LEU A 33 -2.42 7.17 -10.13
C LEU A 33 -3.55 6.26 -9.61
N LYS A 34 -3.24 4.97 -9.48
CA LYS A 34 -4.17 3.98 -8.96
C LYS A 34 -3.42 2.97 -8.10
N VAL A 35 -4.13 2.47 -7.09
CA VAL A 35 -3.71 1.31 -6.31
C VAL A 35 -4.81 0.27 -6.42
N ARG A 36 -4.43 -0.95 -6.77
CA ARG A 36 -5.30 -2.11 -6.73
C ARG A 36 -4.82 -3.05 -5.65
N TRP A 37 -5.75 -3.73 -5.01
CA TRP A 37 -5.44 -4.78 -4.07
C TRP A 37 -6.31 -6.00 -4.37
N CYS A 38 -5.74 -7.17 -4.12
CA CYS A 38 -6.47 -8.43 -4.13
C CYS A 38 -6.12 -9.18 -2.86
N ARG A 39 -7.12 -9.80 -2.23
CA ARG A 39 -6.94 -10.63 -1.05
C ARG A 39 -7.26 -12.07 -1.40
N THR A 40 -6.28 -12.93 -1.19
CA THR A 40 -6.44 -14.39 -1.18
C THR A 40 -6.69 -14.84 0.27
N MET A 41 -6.90 -16.14 0.52
CA MET A 41 -7.16 -16.68 1.86
C MET A 41 -6.14 -16.21 2.91
N GLU A 42 -4.86 -16.12 2.56
CA GLU A 42 -3.77 -15.86 3.52
C GLU A 42 -2.95 -14.59 3.22
N THR A 43 -3.02 -14.07 1.98
CA THR A 43 -2.12 -12.99 1.52
C THR A 43 -2.91 -11.86 0.86
N ILE A 44 -2.46 -10.63 1.05
CA ILE A 44 -2.94 -9.44 0.34
C ILE A 44 -1.84 -8.93 -0.59
N SER A 45 -2.18 -8.84 -1.87
CA SER A 45 -1.28 -8.32 -2.91
C SER A 45 -1.73 -6.94 -3.35
N PHE A 46 -0.80 -5.98 -3.39
CA PHE A 46 -1.02 -4.62 -3.83
C PHE A 46 -0.25 -4.33 -5.11
N SER A 47 -0.96 -3.76 -6.09
CA SER A 47 -0.37 -3.20 -7.30
C SER A 47 -0.48 -1.68 -7.24
N VAL A 48 0.67 -1.02 -7.16
CA VAL A 48 0.78 0.43 -6.99
C VAL A 48 1.29 1.05 -8.28
N SER A 49 0.70 2.16 -8.72
CA SER A 49 1.15 2.86 -9.93
C SER A 49 2.62 3.27 -9.87
N ASP A 50 3.36 3.01 -10.94
CA ASP A 50 4.78 3.35 -11.10
C ASP A 50 5.07 4.86 -11.02
N TYR A 51 4.05 5.71 -11.19
CA TYR A 51 4.13 7.15 -10.93
C TYR A 51 4.62 7.47 -9.50
N LEU A 52 4.42 6.56 -8.54
CA LEU A 52 4.85 6.72 -7.15
C LEU A 52 6.33 6.34 -6.91
N GLN A 53 7.03 5.74 -7.88
CA GLN A 53 8.44 5.34 -7.75
C GLN A 53 9.38 6.55 -7.49
N GLY A 54 9.00 7.75 -7.96
CA GLY A 54 9.72 9.00 -7.68
C GLY A 54 9.30 9.72 -6.39
N SER A 55 8.27 9.24 -5.68
CA SER A 55 7.66 9.95 -4.57
C SER A 55 8.44 9.83 -3.26
N LYS A 56 8.09 10.69 -2.29
CA LYS A 56 8.60 10.60 -0.92
C LYS A 56 8.01 9.38 -0.21
N PRO A 57 8.78 8.70 0.67
CA PRO A 57 8.32 7.52 1.38
C PRO A 57 7.09 7.78 2.26
N GLU A 58 6.97 8.98 2.82
CA GLU A 58 5.82 9.41 3.63
C GLU A 58 4.49 9.35 2.86
N VAL A 59 4.53 9.68 1.56
CA VAL A 59 3.33 9.62 0.68
C VAL A 59 2.89 8.17 0.50
N VAL A 60 3.85 7.28 0.25
CA VAL A 60 3.58 5.84 0.07
C VAL A 60 3.04 5.22 1.35
N GLU A 61 3.62 5.57 2.51
CA GLU A 61 3.15 5.09 3.81
C GLU A 61 1.72 5.57 4.12
N GLY A 62 1.42 6.86 3.85
CA GLY A 62 0.06 7.40 4.02
C GLY A 62 -0.97 6.72 3.14
N ILE A 63 -0.62 6.42 1.89
CA ILE A 63 -1.48 5.66 0.97
C ILE A 63 -1.70 4.24 1.48
N ALA A 64 -0.64 3.54 1.90
CA ALA A 64 -0.74 2.18 2.45
C ALA A 64 -1.67 2.14 3.67
N LYS A 65 -1.48 3.06 4.63
CA LYS A 65 -2.32 3.19 5.83
C LYS A 65 -3.78 3.45 5.47
N THR A 66 -4.04 4.38 4.56
CA THR A 66 -5.40 4.74 4.14
C THR A 66 -6.13 3.55 3.51
N ILE A 67 -5.46 2.82 2.61
CA ILE A 67 -6.07 1.68 1.93
C ILE A 67 -6.29 0.52 2.90
N MET A 68 -5.31 0.21 3.76
CA MET A 68 -5.40 -0.87 4.73
C MET A 68 -6.47 -0.61 5.80
N SER A 69 -6.60 0.63 6.28
CA SER A 69 -7.70 1.08 7.14
C SER A 69 -9.05 0.85 6.46
N ARG A 70 -9.20 1.23 5.18
CA ARG A 70 -10.42 0.95 4.40
C ARG A 70 -10.69 -0.54 4.22
N ILE A 71 -9.67 -1.37 3.99
CA ILE A 71 -9.83 -2.83 3.87
C ILE A 71 -10.35 -3.43 5.18
N ARG A 72 -9.90 -2.91 6.32
CA ARG A 72 -10.35 -3.36 7.65
C ARG A 72 -11.73 -2.84 8.03
N GLY A 73 -12.27 -1.86 7.29
CA GLY A 73 -13.52 -1.18 7.62
C GLY A 73 -13.38 -0.17 8.76
N GLU A 74 -12.15 0.21 9.10
CA GLU A 74 -11.89 1.39 9.93
C GLU A 74 -12.10 2.62 9.05
N GLU A 75 -13.03 3.49 9.42
CA GLU A 75 -13.21 4.77 8.73
C GLU A 75 -11.89 5.56 8.76
N PRO A 76 -11.47 6.18 7.64
CA PRO A 76 -10.23 6.91 7.60
C PRO A 76 -10.31 8.06 8.60
N THR A 77 -9.42 8.09 9.58
CA THR A 77 -9.22 9.26 10.44
C THR A 77 -8.87 10.42 9.52
N ASP A 78 -9.78 11.40 9.46
CA ASP A 78 -9.69 12.62 8.68
C ASP A 78 -8.29 13.24 8.82
N TYR A 79 -7.56 13.33 7.70
CA TYR A 79 -6.33 14.12 7.66
C TYR A 79 -6.73 15.59 7.54
N SER A 80 -7.05 16.20 8.69
CA SER A 80 -7.16 17.65 8.88
C SER A 80 -5.79 18.31 8.99
#